data_AF-A0A7S0NVQ4-F1
#
_entry.id   AF-A0A7S0NVQ4-F1
#
_cell.length_a   1.000
_cell.length_b   1.000
_cell.length_c   1.000
_cell.angle_alpha   90.00
_cell.angle_beta   90.00
_cell.angle_gamma   90.00
#
_symmetry.space_group_name_H-M   'P 1'
#
loop_
_entity.id
_entity.type
_entity.pdbx_description
1 polymer ?
#
loop_
_entity_poly.entity_id
_entity_poly.type
_entity_poly.pdbx_seq_one_letter_code
_entity_poly.pdbx_strand_id
1 'polypeptide(L)'
;TVGPRIECDAAFPAKTNVEFVQVLSRTHLKMKVWERGAGPTLACGTGACALLVAAVLGGLAERTATVSLPGGDLLIDWREDSNKVYMTGPAVPVFDGVYRI
;
A
#
# COMPACT_ATOMS: atom_id res chain seq x y z
N THR A 1 2.40 3.52 -19.58
CA THR A 1 2.66 3.54 -18.12
C THR A 1 3.35 2.24 -17.73
N VAL A 2 4.13 2.20 -16.64
CA VAL A 2 4.90 1.01 -16.22
C VAL A 2 4.03 -0.01 -15.46
N GLY A 3 3.08 0.46 -14.64
CA GLY A 3 2.19 -0.37 -13.81
C GLY A 3 1.58 -1.59 -14.53
N PRO A 4 0.82 -1.44 -15.63
CA PRO A 4 0.17 -2.57 -16.29
C PRO A 4 1.15 -3.59 -16.90
N ARG A 5 2.39 -3.20 -17.18
CA ARG A 5 3.43 -4.13 -17.65
C ARG A 5 3.89 -5.06 -16.54
N ILE A 6 4.00 -4.55 -15.31
CA ILE A 6 4.39 -5.35 -14.13
C ILE A 6 3.19 -6.14 -13.60
N GLU A 7 1.99 -5.56 -13.60
CA GLU A 7 0.76 -6.26 -13.20
C GLU A 7 0.59 -7.58 -13.94
N CYS A 8 0.83 -7.58 -15.26
CA CYS A 8 0.65 -8.74 -16.13
C CYS A 8 1.96 -9.48 -16.45
N ASP A 9 3.04 -9.22 -15.71
CA ASP A 9 4.32 -9.90 -15.96
C ASP A 9 4.19 -11.41 -15.72
N ALA A 10 4.87 -12.22 -16.54
CA ALA A 10 4.81 -13.67 -16.48
C ALA A 10 5.29 -14.25 -15.14
N ALA A 11 6.11 -13.51 -14.38
CA ALA A 11 6.51 -13.87 -13.02
C ALA A 11 5.34 -13.89 -12.01
N PHE A 12 4.21 -13.25 -12.34
CA PHE A 12 3.01 -13.18 -11.51
C PHE A 12 1.81 -13.83 -12.21
N PRO A 13 1.65 -15.17 -12.16
CA PRO A 13 0.55 -15.87 -12.86
C PRO A 13 -0.85 -15.40 -12.45
N ALA A 14 -1.01 -14.94 -11.21
CA ALA A 14 -2.25 -14.38 -10.68
C ALA A 14 -2.29 -12.84 -10.74
N LYS A 15 -1.42 -12.23 -11.56
CA LYS A 15 -1.09 -10.81 -11.59
C LYS A 15 -0.59 -10.28 -10.24
N THR A 16 -0.25 -8.99 -10.15
CA THR A 16 0.16 -8.36 -8.89
C THR A 16 -0.30 -6.92 -8.77
N ASN A 17 -0.43 -6.44 -7.53
CA ASN A 17 -0.37 -5.00 -7.24
C ASN A 17 1.07 -4.51 -7.40
N VAL A 18 1.22 -3.23 -7.74
CA VAL A 18 2.53 -2.62 -7.98
C VAL A 18 2.61 -1.29 -7.22
N GLU A 19 3.41 -1.28 -6.16
CA GLU A 19 3.69 -0.10 -5.35
C GLU A 19 4.97 0.60 -5.83
N PHE A 20 4.83 1.86 -6.26
CA PHE A 20 5.96 2.74 -6.57
C PHE A 20 6.26 3.61 -5.36
N VAL A 21 7.46 3.46 -4.79
CA VAL A 21 7.81 4.05 -3.49
C VAL A 21 8.93 5.07 -3.61
N GLN A 22 8.76 6.20 -2.95
CA GLN A 22 9.80 7.19 -2.67
C GLN A 22 10.07 7.20 -1.16
N VAL A 23 11.30 6.89 -0.76
CA VAL A 23 11.74 7.00 0.63
C VAL A 23 12.06 8.47 0.92
N LEU A 24 11.27 9.12 1.79
CA LEU A 24 11.51 10.51 2.20
C LEU A 24 12.40 10.57 3.43
N SER A 25 12.16 9.65 4.37
CA SER A 25 13.02 9.36 5.52
C SER A 25 12.83 7.90 5.94
N ARG A 26 13.58 7.42 6.94
CA ARG A 26 13.41 6.06 7.46
C ARG A 26 12.04 5.82 8.10
N THR A 27 11.32 6.88 8.47
CA THR A 27 9.98 6.81 9.11
C THR A 27 8.89 7.47 8.27
N HIS A 28 9.18 7.89 7.03
CA HIS A 28 8.21 8.50 6.13
C HIS A 28 8.46 8.05 4.68
N LEU A 29 7.47 7.34 4.13
CA LEU A 29 7.46 6.85 2.76
C LEU A 29 6.32 7.54 2.00
N LYS A 30 6.53 7.82 0.72
CA LYS A 30 5.49 8.29 -0.19
C LYS A 30 5.30 7.27 -1.29
N MET A 31 4.06 7.01 -1.69
CA MET A 31 3.80 6.00 -2.71
C MET A 31 2.73 6.38 -3.72
N LYS A 32 2.72 5.65 -4.84
CA LYS A 32 1.58 5.48 -5.75
C LYS A 32 1.40 4.00 -6.06
N VAL A 33 0.18 3.58 -6.34
CA VAL A 33 -0.14 2.18 -6.61
C VAL A 33 -0.74 2.00 -8.00
N TRP A 34 -0.45 0.87 -8.62
CA TRP A 34 -1.24 0.27 -9.68
C TRP A 34 -1.83 -1.03 -9.14
N GLU A 35 -3.13 -1.04 -8.88
CA GLU A 35 -3.82 -2.20 -8.31
C GLU A 35 -4.28 -3.17 -9.40
N ARG A 36 -4.13 -4.46 -9.11
CA ARG A 36 -4.55 -5.56 -9.96
C ARG A 36 -6.03 -5.42 -10.33
N GLY A 37 -6.31 -5.32 -11.61
CA GLY A 37 -7.68 -5.21 -12.15
C GLY A 37 -8.40 -3.89 -11.85
N ALA A 38 -7.78 -2.94 -11.13
CA ALA A 38 -8.38 -1.65 -10.78
C ALA A 38 -7.57 -0.45 -11.31
N GLY A 39 -6.29 -0.64 -11.62
CA GLY A 39 -5.42 0.43 -12.10
C GLY A 39 -5.01 1.41 -10.98
N PRO A 40 -4.78 2.70 -11.28
CA PRO A 40 -4.34 3.66 -10.28
C PRO A 40 -5.49 4.08 -9.36
N THR A 41 -5.41 3.71 -8.08
CA THR A 41 -6.36 4.12 -7.04
C THR A 41 -5.77 5.24 -6.16
N LEU A 42 -6.63 5.91 -5.38
CA LEU A 42 -6.18 6.97 -4.48
C LEU A 42 -5.44 6.43 -3.25
N ALA A 43 -5.79 5.23 -2.79
CA ALA A 43 -5.15 4.57 -1.67
C ALA A 43 -5.34 3.05 -1.76
N CYS A 44 -4.34 2.29 -1.32
CA CYS A 44 -4.39 0.84 -1.15
C CYS A 44 -3.78 0.48 0.20
N GLY A 45 -4.60 0.06 1.17
CA GLY A 45 -4.13 -0.23 2.53
C GLY A 45 -3.20 -1.43 2.60
N THR A 46 -3.53 -2.52 1.90
CA THR A 46 -2.68 -3.71 1.83
C THR A 46 -1.35 -3.44 1.12
N GLY A 47 -1.35 -2.60 0.08
CA GLY A 47 -0.13 -2.12 -0.59
C GLY A 47 0.76 -1.29 0.35
N ALA A 48 0.18 -0.38 1.15
CA ALA A 48 0.92 0.38 2.16
C ALA A 48 1.56 -0.52 3.23
N CYS A 49 0.88 -1.57 3.67
CA CYS A 49 1.46 -2.59 4.55
C CYS A 49 2.62 -3.33 3.89
N ALA A 50 2.41 -3.82 2.66
CA ALA A 50 3.40 -4.61 1.93
C ALA A 50 4.68 -3.82 1.63
N LEU A 51 4.55 -2.56 1.21
CA LEU A 51 5.71 -1.74 0.89
C LEU A 51 6.53 -1.36 2.13
N LEU A 52 5.90 -1.19 3.30
CA LEU A 52 6.66 -0.95 4.52
C LEU A 52 7.52 -2.17 4.83
N VAL A 53 6.93 -3.37 4.81
CA VAL A 53 7.66 -4.63 5.03
C VAL A 53 8.82 -4.75 4.04
N ALA A 54 8.59 -4.49 2.75
CA ALA A 54 9.65 -4.52 1.73
C ALA A 54 10.76 -3.48 2.01
N ALA A 55 10.40 -2.26 2.40
CA ALA A 55 11.37 -1.20 2.73
C ALA A 55 12.21 -1.54 3.97
N VAL A 56 11.61 -2.15 4.99
CA VAL A 56 12.31 -2.63 6.19
C VAL A 56 13.27 -3.76 5.84
N LEU A 57 12.81 -4.76 5.07
CA LEU A 57 13.66 -5.87 4.61
C LEU A 57 14.82 -5.39 3.72
N GLY A 58 14.61 -4.31 2.96
CA GLY A 58 15.65 -3.65 2.18
C GLY A 58 16.56 -2.72 2.98
N GLY A 59 16.37 -2.57 4.30
CA GLY A 59 17.14 -1.68 5.15
C GLY A 59 16.87 -0.18 4.94
N LEU A 60 15.80 0.17 4.23
CA LEU A 60 15.47 1.54 3.80
C LEU A 60 14.56 2.29 4.79
N ALA A 61 13.80 1.56 5.62
CA ALA A 61 12.85 2.13 6.57
C ALA A 61 12.90 1.43 7.93
N GLU A 62 12.34 2.09 8.94
CA GLU A 62 12.02 1.51 10.24
C GLU A 62 10.71 0.72 10.18
N ARG A 63 10.51 -0.15 11.18
CA ARG A 63 9.30 -0.98 11.32
C ARG A 63 8.01 -0.20 11.55
N THR A 64 8.11 1.07 11.92
CA THR A 64 6.97 1.97 12.08
C THR A 64 7.21 3.22 11.24
N ALA A 65 6.31 3.49 10.30
CA ALA A 65 6.44 4.64 9.42
C ALA A 65 5.08 5.16 8.94
N THR A 66 5.05 6.46 8.64
CA THR A 66 3.95 7.07 7.88
C THR A 66 4.13 6.77 6.40
N VAL A 67 3.06 6.31 5.75
CA VAL A 67 2.99 6.10 4.31
C VAL A 67 2.00 7.11 3.73
N SER A 68 2.50 8.05 2.92
CA SER A 68 1.67 9.03 2.22
C SER A 68 1.21 8.51 0.86
N LEU A 69 -0.09 8.38 0.68
CA LEU A 69 -0.76 8.02 -0.57
C LEU A 69 -1.47 9.26 -1.17
N PRO A 70 -1.89 9.22 -2.46
CA PRO A 70 -2.69 10.32 -3.03
C PRO A 70 -3.96 10.66 -2.24
N GLY A 71 -4.59 9.66 -1.63
CA GLY A 71 -5.82 9.80 -0.84
C GLY A 71 -5.63 10.15 0.63
N GLY A 72 -4.38 10.25 1.13
CA GLY A 72 -4.07 10.56 2.52
C GLY A 72 -2.97 9.69 3.11
N ASP A 73 -2.69 9.92 4.39
CA ASP A 73 -1.64 9.24 5.13
C ASP A 73 -2.19 8.02 5.88
N LEU A 74 -1.39 6.95 5.92
CA LEU A 74 -1.59 5.80 6.77
C LEU A 74 -0.38 5.64 7.69
N LEU A 75 -0.61 5.29 8.96
CA LEU A 75 0.44 4.85 9.86
C LEU A 75 0.52 3.32 9.79
N ILE A 76 1.68 2.80 9.44
CA ILE A 76 1.93 1.36 9.35
C ILE A 76 2.97 0.96 10.42
N ASP A 77 2.69 -0.10 11.15
CA ASP A 77 3.51 -0.63 12.24
C ASP A 77 3.68 -2.16 12.10
N TRP A 78 4.87 -2.61 11.71
CA TRP A 78 5.23 -4.03 11.61
C TRP A 78 5.97 -4.50 12.87
N ARG A 79 5.20 -4.99 13.83
CA ARG A 79 5.72 -5.34 15.16
C ARG A 79 6.60 -6.58 15.13
N GLU A 80 7.76 -6.46 15.77
CA GLU A 80 8.75 -7.52 15.87
C GLU A 80 8.33 -8.66 16.81
N ASP A 81 7.63 -8.33 17.89
CA ASP A 81 7.20 -9.29 18.94
C ASP A 81 6.21 -10.35 18.46
N SER A 82 5.35 -9.97 17.51
CA SER A 82 4.20 -10.75 17.05
C SER A 82 4.24 -11.03 15.56
N ASN A 83 5.20 -10.42 14.84
CA ASN A 83 5.30 -10.45 13.39
C ASN A 83 3.99 -10.03 12.68
N LYS A 84 3.23 -9.10 13.29
CA LYS A 84 1.97 -8.58 12.76
C LYS A 84 2.15 -7.18 12.20
N VAL A 85 1.48 -6.90 11.09
CA VAL A 85 1.41 -5.57 10.49
C VAL A 85 0.10 -4.91 10.88
N TYR A 86 0.19 -3.78 11.60
CA TYR A 86 -0.93 -2.93 11.96
C TYR A 86 -0.99 -1.74 11.02
N MET A 87 -2.20 -1.35 10.65
CA MET A 87 -2.47 -0.21 9.80
C MET A 87 -3.52 0.67 10.48
N THR A 88 -3.21 1.95 10.61
CA THR A 88 -4.11 2.95 11.18
C THR A 88 -4.35 4.06 10.17
N GLY A 89 -5.62 4.37 9.93
CA GLY A 89 -6.09 5.42 9.03
C GLY A 89 -7.57 5.73 9.24
N PRO A 90 -8.07 6.85 8.70
CA PRO A 90 -9.47 7.23 8.84
C PRO A 90 -10.39 6.39 7.94
N ALA A 91 -11.66 6.30 8.33
CA ALA A 91 -12.76 5.80 7.51
C ALA A 91 -13.98 6.70 7.74
N VAL A 92 -14.66 7.11 6.67
CA VAL A 92 -15.80 8.05 6.73
C VAL A 92 -16.98 7.46 5.95
N PRO A 93 -18.16 7.32 6.57
CA PRO A 93 -19.36 6.91 5.84
C PRO A 93 -19.76 8.01 4.85
N VAL A 94 -20.12 7.63 3.63
CA VAL A 94 -20.54 8.59 2.59
C VAL A 94 -22.06 8.67 2.49
N PHE A 95 -22.73 7.51 2.37
CA PHE A 95 -24.18 7.41 2.28
C PHE A 95 -24.66 5.98 2.60
N ASP A 96 -25.97 5.81 2.83
CA ASP A 96 -26.67 4.53 2.92
C ASP A 96 -27.66 4.37 1.75
N GLY A 97 -27.92 3.14 1.30
CA GLY A 97 -28.81 2.89 0.16
C GLY A 97 -29.31 1.45 0.03
N VAL A 98 -30.26 1.24 -0.90
CA VAL A 98 -30.86 -0.07 -1.25
C VAL A 98 -30.64 -0.33 -2.73
N TYR A 99 -30.15 -1.52 -3.08
CA TYR A 99 -29.91 -1.95 -4.47
C TYR A 99 -30.55 -3.31 -4.74
N ARG A 100 -31.04 -3.54 -5.97
CA ARG A 100 -31.52 -4.85 -6.44
C ARG A 100 -30.46 -5.46 -7.34
N ILE A 101 -30.02 -6.66 -6.99
CA ILE A 101 -29.09 -7.48 -7.79
C ILE A 101 -29.83 -8.04 -9.00
#